data_AF-A0A9D1NEP4-F1
#
_entry.id   AF-A0A9D1NEP4-F1
#
_cell.length_a   1.000
_cell.length_b   1.000
_cell.length_c   1.000
_cell.angle_alpha   90.00
_cell.angle_beta   90.00
_cell.angle_gamma   90.00
#
_symmetry.space_group_name_H-M   'P 1'
#
loop_
_entity.id
_entity.type
_entity.pdbx_description
1 polymer ?
#
loop_
_entity_poly.entity_id
_entity_poly.type
_entity_poly.pdbx_seq_one_letter_code
_entity_poly.pdbx_strand_id
1 'polypeptide(L)'
;MNKKVCVYAIAKNEIKFVDRWYESVKEADYVCVLDTGSTDGTFERFKELGVITKQKKYKKFRFDKARNDSLELVPEDTDICVCVDIDEYFEKGWCKILKENWTENTGRARYRYTWNFNPDGSEGYVFMADKMHKKGAFIWTHPVHEILTQIDNNVYDTITLPGVQLNHKADNTKSRASYLPLLELSLKERPNDDRNAHYLGREYMFNREYDKAIETLKYHLALPTATWAEERCASLRFIALCYKYKGLYNLAEEYFLKAILECNYTREAYFELALLYYEEKEFLKCAVTFEEMFKIKERALTYISSPVCWGSLPYDYLSLAYYNIGEYSKALTNVEEAIKLSDDERLKNNKQAFLNLLNTNN
;
A
#
# COMPACT_ATOMS: atom_id res chain seq x y z
N MET A 1 -32.17 7.03 -12.95
CA MET A 1 -32.45 7.36 -11.53
C MET A 1 -31.21 8.01 -10.93
N ASN A 2 -31.37 9.04 -10.11
CA ASN A 2 -30.25 9.66 -9.41
C ASN A 2 -29.83 8.74 -8.25
N LYS A 3 -28.68 8.06 -8.39
CA LYS A 3 -28.20 7.09 -7.40
C LYS A 3 -27.81 7.81 -6.12
N LYS A 4 -28.19 7.26 -4.97
CA LYS A 4 -27.83 7.80 -3.65
C LYS A 4 -26.54 7.17 -3.14
N VAL A 5 -25.60 8.01 -2.75
CA VAL A 5 -24.28 7.65 -2.23
C VAL A 5 -24.24 7.98 -0.75
N CYS A 6 -23.84 7.02 0.08
CA CYS A 6 -23.54 7.24 1.48
C CYS A 6 -22.04 7.03 1.74
N VAL A 7 -21.40 8.03 2.32
CA VAL A 7 -20.06 7.87 2.90
C VAL A 7 -20.21 7.46 4.35
N TYR A 8 -19.50 6.41 4.77
CA TYR A 8 -19.52 5.93 6.14
C TYR A 8 -18.11 5.67 6.68
N ALA A 9 -17.91 5.88 7.98
CA ALA A 9 -16.62 5.70 8.62
C ALA A 9 -16.73 5.26 10.08
N ILE A 10 -15.60 4.83 10.63
CA ILE A 10 -15.39 4.72 12.08
C ILE A 10 -14.41 5.80 12.53
N ALA A 11 -14.56 6.31 13.75
CA ALA A 11 -13.67 7.35 14.28
C ALA A 11 -13.19 7.01 15.70
N LYS A 12 -11.95 7.41 16.03
CA LYS A 12 -11.43 7.39 17.40
C LYS A 12 -10.40 8.50 17.58
N ASN A 13 -10.78 9.56 18.30
CA ASN A 13 -9.93 10.70 18.58
C ASN A 13 -9.29 11.28 17.30
N GLU A 14 -10.13 11.76 16.39
CA GLU A 14 -9.76 12.26 15.06
C GLU A 14 -10.07 13.75 14.88
N ILE A 15 -10.24 14.52 15.97
CA ILE A 15 -10.79 15.89 15.91
C ILE A 15 -10.07 16.79 14.90
N LYS A 16 -8.75 16.64 14.77
CA LYS A 16 -7.90 17.42 13.86
C LYS A 16 -8.16 17.17 12.37
N PHE A 17 -8.82 16.07 12.01
CA PHE A 17 -9.09 15.72 10.61
C PHE A 17 -10.56 15.90 10.20
N VAL A 18 -11.47 15.99 11.19
CA VAL A 18 -12.93 15.99 10.98
C VAL A 18 -13.38 16.98 9.90
N ASP A 19 -12.97 18.24 9.99
CA ASP A 19 -13.46 19.28 9.07
C ASP A 19 -12.98 19.05 7.63
N ARG A 20 -11.69 18.73 7.44
CA ARG A 20 -11.14 18.43 6.11
C ARG A 20 -11.82 17.19 5.51
N TRP A 21 -11.99 16.15 6.33
CA TRP A 21 -12.63 14.92 5.91
C TRP A 21 -14.07 15.20 5.46
N TYR A 22 -14.87 15.88 6.29
CA TYR A 22 -16.26 16.23 5.98
C TYR A 22 -16.37 17.05 4.69
N GLU A 23 -15.54 18.09 4.55
CA GLU A 23 -15.51 18.93 3.35
C GLU A 23 -15.21 18.13 2.07
N SER A 24 -14.43 17.05 2.17
CA SER A 24 -14.11 16.20 1.02
C SER A 24 -15.21 15.19 0.68
N VAL A 25 -16.05 14.79 1.65
CA VAL A 25 -17.06 13.73 1.47
C VAL A 25 -18.49 14.25 1.34
N LYS A 26 -18.75 15.52 1.68
CA LYS A 26 -20.09 16.13 1.66
C LYS A 26 -20.74 16.24 0.27
N GLU A 27 -20.05 15.85 -0.81
CA GLU A 27 -20.67 15.65 -2.13
C GLU A 27 -21.63 14.46 -2.17
N ALA A 28 -21.52 13.52 -1.22
CA ALA A 28 -22.42 12.39 -1.04
C ALA A 28 -23.80 12.82 -0.51
N ASP A 29 -24.83 12.01 -0.77
CA ASP A 29 -26.20 12.29 -0.31
C ASP A 29 -26.33 12.09 1.21
N TYR A 30 -25.54 11.16 1.77
CA TYR A 30 -25.49 10.88 3.20
C TYR A 30 -24.06 10.75 3.70
N VAL A 31 -23.82 11.17 4.96
CA VAL A 31 -22.57 10.95 5.67
C VAL A 31 -22.88 10.36 7.04
N CYS A 32 -22.26 9.21 7.34
CA CYS A 32 -22.46 8.46 8.58
C CYS A 32 -21.12 8.23 9.28
N VAL A 33 -21.05 8.42 10.60
CA VAL A 33 -19.84 8.08 11.38
C VAL A 33 -20.22 7.35 12.65
N LEU A 34 -19.60 6.17 12.85
CA LEU A 34 -19.60 5.50 14.14
C LEU A 34 -18.37 5.91 14.93
N ASP A 35 -18.58 6.73 15.94
CA ASP A 35 -17.55 7.07 16.90
C ASP A 35 -17.32 5.90 17.86
N THR A 36 -16.09 5.42 17.96
CA THR A 36 -15.72 4.24 18.76
C THR A 36 -15.35 4.59 20.21
N GLY A 37 -15.85 5.75 20.67
CA GLY A 37 -15.71 6.26 22.04
C GLY A 37 -14.65 7.34 22.19
N SER A 38 -14.56 8.28 21.26
CA SER A 38 -13.66 9.42 21.34
C SER A 38 -13.91 10.27 22.58
N THR A 39 -12.88 11.00 23.00
CA THR A 39 -12.87 11.85 24.19
C THR A 39 -12.26 13.23 23.93
N ASP A 40 -11.95 13.55 22.67
CA ASP A 40 -11.25 14.75 22.22
C ASP A 40 -12.18 15.76 21.50
N GLY A 41 -13.50 15.56 21.56
CA GLY A 41 -14.49 16.38 20.86
C GLY A 41 -14.86 15.87 19.46
N THR A 42 -14.25 14.79 18.96
CA THR A 42 -14.55 14.23 17.62
C THR A 42 -16.04 13.95 17.41
N PHE A 43 -16.69 13.34 18.39
CA PHE A 43 -18.10 12.95 18.29
C PHE A 43 -19.03 14.16 18.23
N GLU A 44 -18.79 15.14 19.09
CA GLU A 44 -19.53 16.39 19.18
C GLU A 44 -19.39 17.16 17.87
N ARG A 45 -18.17 17.23 17.32
CA ARG A 45 -17.91 17.95 16.07
C ARG A 45 -18.68 17.36 14.88
N PHE A 46 -18.73 16.02 14.76
CA PHE A 46 -19.53 15.40 13.70
C PHE A 46 -21.03 15.70 13.83
N LYS A 47 -21.56 15.78 15.07
CA LYS A 47 -22.97 16.16 15.29
C LYS A 47 -23.24 17.60 14.83
N GLU A 48 -22.35 18.54 15.14
CA GLU A 48 -22.46 19.93 14.70
C GLU A 48 -22.50 20.06 13.17
N LEU A 49 -21.75 19.21 12.47
CA LEU A 49 -21.71 19.15 11.01
C LEU A 49 -22.93 18.48 10.37
N GLY A 50 -23.89 17.97 11.18
CA GLY A 50 -25.09 17.30 10.69
C GLY A 50 -24.85 15.86 10.20
N VAL A 51 -23.72 15.25 10.54
CA VAL A 51 -23.39 13.87 10.18
C VAL A 51 -24.25 12.90 11.00
N ILE A 52 -24.79 11.86 10.36
CA ILE A 52 -25.51 10.78 11.03
C ILE A 52 -24.53 10.04 11.94
N THR A 53 -24.60 10.29 13.24
CA THR A 53 -23.57 9.86 14.19
C THR A 53 -24.10 9.07 15.36
N LYS A 54 -23.37 8.01 15.71
CA LYS A 54 -23.60 7.20 16.90
C LYS A 54 -22.26 6.93 17.58
N GLN A 55 -22.28 6.82 18.91
CA GLN A 55 -21.10 6.43 19.67
C GLN A 55 -21.28 5.01 20.23
N LYS A 56 -20.25 4.17 20.09
CA LYS A 56 -20.20 2.80 20.63
C LYS A 56 -18.80 2.47 21.15
N LYS A 57 -18.68 2.11 22.43
CA LYS A 57 -17.41 1.67 23.02
C LYS A 57 -17.25 0.15 22.90
N TYR A 58 -16.04 -0.31 22.58
CA TYR A 58 -15.72 -1.73 22.46
C TYR A 58 -14.79 -2.17 23.59
N LYS A 59 -15.12 -3.29 24.25
CA LYS A 59 -14.22 -3.92 25.23
C LYS A 59 -13.07 -4.67 24.54
N LYS A 60 -13.36 -5.33 23.41
CA LYS A 60 -12.40 -5.97 22.52
C LYS A 60 -12.64 -5.40 21.12
N PHE A 61 -11.74 -4.52 20.70
CA PHE A 61 -11.89 -3.82 19.43
C PHE A 61 -11.44 -4.71 18.27
N ARG A 62 -12.19 -4.65 17.16
CA ARG A 62 -11.87 -5.23 15.86
C ARG A 62 -12.39 -4.29 14.77
N PHE A 63 -11.63 -4.13 13.70
CA PHE A 63 -11.99 -3.22 12.60
C PHE A 63 -13.21 -3.71 11.82
N ASP A 64 -13.28 -5.01 11.47
CA ASP A 64 -14.46 -5.61 10.80
C ASP A 64 -15.77 -5.30 11.54
N LYS A 65 -15.81 -5.58 12.85
CA LYS A 65 -17.00 -5.37 13.66
C LYS A 65 -17.40 -3.90 13.69
N ALA A 66 -16.44 -3.01 13.91
CA ALA A 66 -16.72 -1.58 13.98
C ALA A 66 -17.20 -1.00 12.64
N ARG A 67 -16.63 -1.46 11.50
CA ARG A 67 -17.09 -1.03 10.16
C ARG A 67 -18.47 -1.60 9.80
N ASN A 68 -18.80 -2.81 10.22
CA ASN A 68 -20.15 -3.34 10.03
C ASN A 68 -21.17 -2.59 10.91
N ASP A 69 -20.82 -2.31 12.17
CA ASP A 69 -21.65 -1.50 13.08
C ASP A 69 -21.85 -0.06 12.55
N SER A 70 -20.91 0.50 11.78
CA SER A 70 -21.08 1.81 11.11
C SER A 70 -21.92 1.71 9.84
N LEU A 71 -21.84 0.59 9.12
CA LEU A 71 -22.68 0.30 7.95
C LEU A 71 -24.18 0.17 8.31
N GLU A 72 -24.51 -0.21 9.54
CA GLU A 72 -25.88 -0.20 10.09
C GLU A 72 -26.47 1.22 10.22
N LEU A 73 -25.64 2.27 10.21
CA LEU A 73 -26.12 3.65 10.25
C LEU A 73 -26.55 4.18 8.87
N VAL A 74 -26.15 3.48 7.81
CA VAL A 74 -26.39 3.91 6.42
C VAL A 74 -27.89 3.84 6.11
N PRO A 75 -28.53 4.93 5.65
CA PRO A 75 -29.95 4.96 5.32
C PRO A 75 -30.37 3.88 4.31
N GLU A 76 -31.59 3.37 4.48
CA GLU A 76 -32.14 2.26 3.67
C GLU A 76 -32.25 2.58 2.17
N ASP A 77 -32.44 3.85 1.80
CA ASP A 77 -32.55 4.28 0.40
C ASP A 77 -31.20 4.58 -0.26
N THR A 78 -30.09 4.13 0.33
CA THR A 78 -28.74 4.23 -0.23
C THR A 78 -28.52 3.16 -1.30
N ASP A 79 -27.98 3.55 -2.46
CA ASP A 79 -27.57 2.60 -3.51
C ASP A 79 -26.10 2.19 -3.35
N ILE A 80 -25.23 3.16 -3.07
CA ILE A 80 -23.76 3.01 -3.08
C ILE A 80 -23.19 3.41 -1.72
N CYS A 81 -22.41 2.51 -1.12
CA CYS A 81 -21.70 2.73 0.14
C CYS A 81 -20.22 3.00 -0.14
N VAL A 82 -19.64 4.01 0.52
CA VAL A 82 -18.24 4.40 0.37
C VAL A 82 -17.59 4.50 1.75
N CYS A 83 -16.64 3.62 2.05
CA CYS A 83 -15.94 3.67 3.33
C CYS A 83 -14.66 4.50 3.24
N VAL A 84 -14.54 5.54 4.06
CA VAL A 84 -13.41 6.49 4.02
C VAL A 84 -12.90 6.69 5.45
N ASP A 85 -11.61 6.43 5.67
CA ASP A 85 -11.01 6.64 7.00
C ASP A 85 -10.85 8.15 7.28
N ILE A 86 -10.93 8.56 8.55
CA ILE A 86 -11.07 9.98 8.90
C ILE A 86 -9.81 10.81 8.54
N ASP A 87 -8.65 10.17 8.45
CA ASP A 87 -7.40 10.79 8.02
C ASP A 87 -7.18 10.76 6.49
N GLU A 88 -8.15 10.24 5.73
CA GLU A 88 -8.21 10.28 4.27
C GLU A 88 -9.07 11.47 3.77
N TYR A 89 -8.95 11.86 2.49
CA TYR A 89 -9.82 12.87 1.86
C TYR A 89 -9.86 12.70 0.34
N PHE A 90 -11.04 12.90 -0.26
CA PHE A 90 -11.21 12.87 -1.72
C PHE A 90 -10.88 14.22 -2.36
N GLU A 91 -10.45 14.18 -3.62
CA GLU A 91 -10.48 15.35 -4.51
C GLU A 91 -11.91 15.65 -4.97
N LYS A 92 -12.21 16.92 -5.25
CA LYS A 92 -13.55 17.37 -5.63
C LYS A 92 -14.05 16.70 -6.92
N GLY A 93 -15.35 16.44 -6.98
CA GLY A 93 -16.04 15.85 -8.13
C GLY A 93 -16.07 14.32 -8.13
N TRP A 94 -15.48 13.67 -7.13
CA TRP A 94 -15.43 12.21 -7.02
C TRP A 94 -16.82 11.57 -7.03
N CYS A 95 -17.80 12.18 -6.36
CA CYS A 95 -19.12 11.59 -6.21
C CYS A 95 -19.89 11.62 -7.53
N LYS A 96 -19.69 12.68 -8.34
CA LYS A 96 -20.27 12.78 -9.68
C LYS A 96 -19.72 11.68 -10.59
N ILE A 97 -18.40 11.51 -10.64
CA ILE A 97 -17.74 10.48 -11.45
C ILE A 97 -18.24 9.09 -11.07
N LEU A 98 -18.37 8.81 -9.77
CA LEU A 98 -18.91 7.55 -9.27
C LEU A 98 -20.34 7.32 -9.78
N LYS A 99 -21.25 8.29 -9.59
CA LYS A 99 -22.67 8.15 -9.97
C LYS A 99 -22.88 7.95 -11.47
N GLU A 100 -22.08 8.64 -12.30
CA GLU A 100 -22.13 8.57 -13.77
C GLU A 100 -21.67 7.22 -14.31
N ASN A 101 -20.71 6.58 -13.64
CA ASN A 101 -20.14 5.29 -14.09
C ASN A 101 -20.76 4.07 -13.41
N TRP A 102 -21.48 4.25 -12.30
CA TRP A 102 -22.15 3.15 -11.63
C TRP A 102 -23.37 2.67 -12.43
N THR A 103 -23.52 1.36 -12.59
CA THR A 103 -24.69 0.72 -13.23
C THR A 103 -25.42 -0.18 -12.24
N GLU A 104 -26.59 -0.71 -12.60
CA GLU A 104 -27.33 -1.64 -11.72
C GLU A 104 -26.52 -2.92 -11.41
N ASN A 105 -25.65 -3.34 -12.33
CA ASN A 105 -24.79 -4.52 -12.18
C ASN A 105 -23.45 -4.22 -11.48
N THR A 106 -23.14 -2.96 -11.19
CA THR A 106 -21.91 -2.62 -10.49
C THR A 106 -22.00 -3.02 -9.02
N GLY A 107 -21.04 -3.82 -8.55
CA GLY A 107 -20.93 -4.23 -7.15
C GLY A 107 -19.82 -3.49 -6.41
N ARG A 108 -18.71 -3.17 -7.08
CA ARG A 108 -17.55 -2.49 -6.49
C ARG A 108 -16.95 -1.48 -7.45
N ALA A 109 -16.30 -0.45 -6.90
CA ALA A 109 -15.49 0.48 -7.69
C ALA A 109 -14.07 0.59 -7.13
N ARG A 110 -13.09 0.55 -8.04
CA ARG A 110 -11.69 0.84 -7.77
C ARG A 110 -11.38 2.30 -8.08
N TYR A 111 -10.56 2.95 -7.27
CA TYR A 111 -10.16 4.35 -7.45
C TYR A 111 -8.70 4.55 -7.06
N ARG A 112 -8.09 5.62 -7.56
CA ARG A 112 -6.69 5.92 -7.31
C ARG A 112 -6.53 6.39 -5.86
N TYR A 113 -5.55 5.83 -5.16
CA TYR A 113 -5.30 6.10 -3.76
C TYR A 113 -3.83 6.39 -3.51
N THR A 114 -3.54 7.60 -3.01
CA THR A 114 -2.22 8.00 -2.55
C THR A 114 -2.13 7.75 -1.05
N TRP A 115 -1.45 6.67 -0.67
CA TRP A 115 -1.33 6.21 0.72
C TRP A 115 -0.42 7.09 1.56
N ASN A 116 0.57 7.74 0.96
CA ASN A 116 1.39 8.73 1.63
C ASN A 116 2.00 9.73 0.64
N PHE A 117 2.50 10.82 1.21
CA PHE A 117 3.25 11.84 0.49
C PHE A 117 4.71 11.86 0.98
N ASN A 118 5.62 12.19 0.08
CA ASN A 118 7.04 12.42 0.40
C ASN A 118 7.22 13.80 1.08
N PRO A 119 8.37 14.08 1.71
CA PRO A 119 8.61 15.36 2.38
C PRO A 119 8.49 16.60 1.47
N ASP A 120 8.75 16.45 0.18
CA ASP A 120 8.60 17.51 -0.84
C ASP A 120 7.15 17.72 -1.32
N GLY A 121 6.20 16.92 -0.81
CA GLY A 121 4.79 16.95 -1.17
C GLY A 121 4.42 16.11 -2.40
N SER A 122 5.39 15.47 -3.06
CA SER A 122 5.13 14.51 -4.13
C SER A 122 4.50 13.22 -3.59
N GLU A 123 3.91 12.42 -4.47
CA GLU A 123 3.23 11.18 -4.07
C GLU A 123 4.23 10.06 -3.78
N GLY A 124 3.99 9.33 -2.69
CA GLY A 124 4.76 8.14 -2.33
C GLY A 124 4.14 6.87 -2.94
N TYR A 125 3.53 6.06 -2.09
CA TYR A 125 2.82 4.86 -2.51
C TYR A 125 1.46 5.24 -3.10
N VAL A 126 1.23 4.77 -4.33
CA VAL A 126 -0.02 4.96 -5.06
C VAL A 126 -0.51 3.61 -5.55
N PHE A 127 -1.77 3.28 -5.30
CA PHE A 127 -2.39 2.06 -5.77
C PHE A 127 -3.90 2.23 -5.98
N MET A 128 -4.53 1.22 -6.57
CA MET A 128 -5.98 1.18 -6.71
C MET A 128 -6.62 0.61 -5.44
N ALA A 129 -7.36 1.44 -4.70
CA ALA A 129 -8.15 1.02 -3.55
C ALA A 129 -9.60 0.71 -3.98
N ASP A 130 -10.35 -0.02 -3.16
CA ASP A 130 -11.64 -0.60 -3.56
C ASP A 130 -12.70 -0.63 -2.45
N LYS A 131 -12.79 0.43 -1.63
CA LYS A 131 -13.76 0.54 -0.51
C LYS A 131 -15.14 1.10 -0.92
N MET A 132 -15.45 1.17 -2.21
CA MET A 132 -16.77 1.55 -2.75
C MET A 132 -17.55 0.30 -3.14
N HIS A 133 -18.79 0.16 -2.67
CA HIS A 133 -19.57 -1.05 -2.89
C HIS A 133 -21.09 -0.84 -2.92
N LYS A 134 -21.80 -1.80 -3.52
CA LYS A 134 -23.26 -1.86 -3.52
C LYS A 134 -23.79 -2.07 -2.10
N LYS A 135 -24.83 -1.31 -1.72
CA LYS A 135 -25.50 -1.49 -0.42
C LYS A 135 -26.12 -2.89 -0.34
N GLY A 136 -25.98 -3.54 0.81
CA GLY A 136 -26.58 -4.85 1.09
C GLY A 136 -25.87 -6.06 0.48
N ALA A 137 -24.95 -5.87 -0.46
CA ALA A 137 -24.25 -6.97 -1.13
C ALA A 137 -22.95 -7.40 -0.43
N PHE A 138 -22.36 -6.55 0.43
CA PHE A 138 -21.04 -6.78 1.03
C PHE A 138 -21.04 -6.48 2.54
N ILE A 139 -20.18 -7.20 3.27
CA ILE A 139 -19.83 -6.94 4.67
C ILE A 139 -18.32 -6.85 4.82
N TRP A 140 -17.86 -6.18 5.89
CA TRP A 140 -16.45 -6.21 6.26
C TRP A 140 -16.10 -7.50 6.98
N THR A 141 -14.99 -8.11 6.62
CA THR A 141 -14.46 -9.29 7.30
C THR A 141 -13.00 -9.08 7.67
N HIS A 142 -12.56 -9.79 8.71
CA HIS A 142 -11.21 -9.81 9.30
C HIS A 142 -10.98 -8.79 10.42
N PRO A 143 -10.35 -9.20 11.54
CA PRO A 143 -10.17 -8.31 12.69
C PRO A 143 -9.38 -7.04 12.39
N VAL A 144 -8.49 -7.08 11.39
CA VAL A 144 -7.64 -6.01 10.85
C VAL A 144 -7.28 -6.36 9.40
N HIS A 145 -6.85 -5.36 8.60
CA HIS A 145 -6.66 -5.52 7.15
C HIS A 145 -7.94 -6.01 6.46
N GLU A 146 -9.06 -5.51 6.97
CA GLU A 146 -10.40 -5.90 6.60
C GLU A 146 -10.70 -5.68 5.11
N ILE A 147 -11.51 -6.58 4.56
CA ILE A 147 -11.93 -6.55 3.16
C ILE A 147 -13.45 -6.63 3.06
N LEU A 148 -13.98 -6.16 1.94
CA LEU A 148 -15.38 -6.34 1.59
C LEU A 148 -15.60 -7.75 1.03
N THR A 149 -16.34 -8.56 1.76
CA THR A 149 -16.76 -9.91 1.36
C THR A 149 -18.21 -9.87 0.90
N GLN A 150 -18.46 -10.38 -0.30
CA GLN A 150 -19.81 -10.48 -0.84
C GLN A 150 -20.62 -11.52 -0.06
N ILE A 151 -21.89 -11.22 0.23
CA ILE A 151 -22.77 -12.10 1.03
C ILE A 151 -23.91 -12.72 0.23
N ASP A 152 -24.09 -12.31 -1.01
CA ASP A 152 -25.07 -12.89 -1.94
C ASP A 152 -24.38 -13.68 -3.06
N ASN A 153 -25.17 -14.37 -3.89
CA ASN A 153 -24.69 -15.18 -5.01
C ASN A 153 -24.76 -14.43 -6.36
N ASN A 154 -24.92 -13.10 -6.34
CA ASN A 154 -25.03 -12.32 -7.56
C ASN A 154 -23.67 -12.20 -8.25
N VAL A 155 -23.67 -11.99 -9.56
CA VAL A 155 -22.44 -11.64 -10.29
C VAL A 155 -22.42 -10.14 -10.46
N TYR A 156 -21.38 -9.49 -9.96
CA TYR A 156 -21.23 -8.05 -10.03
C TYR A 156 -19.99 -7.62 -10.80
N ASP A 157 -20.11 -6.51 -11.52
CA ASP A 157 -18.97 -5.86 -12.15
C ASP A 157 -18.16 -5.07 -11.11
N THR A 158 -16.83 -5.09 -11.29
CA THR A 158 -15.92 -4.16 -10.62
C THR A 158 -15.44 -3.13 -11.63
N ILE A 159 -15.90 -1.89 -11.48
CA ILE A 159 -15.48 -0.76 -12.33
C ILE A 159 -14.19 -0.13 -11.81
N THR A 160 -13.42 0.50 -12.69
CA THR A 160 -12.20 1.24 -12.33
C THR A 160 -12.35 2.71 -12.71
N LEU A 161 -12.14 3.60 -11.73
CA LEU A 161 -12.36 5.04 -11.81
C LEU A 161 -11.04 5.79 -11.60
N PRO A 162 -10.17 5.89 -12.61
CA PRO A 162 -8.88 6.58 -12.47
C PRO A 162 -9.02 8.09 -12.21
N GLY A 163 -10.18 8.68 -12.55
CA GLY A 163 -10.49 10.08 -12.25
C GLY A 163 -10.95 10.34 -10.81
N VAL A 164 -11.10 9.29 -9.99
CA VAL A 164 -11.37 9.42 -8.55
C VAL A 164 -10.06 9.27 -7.78
N GLN A 165 -9.72 10.30 -7.00
CA GLN A 165 -8.50 10.37 -6.22
C GLN A 165 -8.83 10.47 -4.73
N LEU A 166 -8.32 9.51 -3.94
CA LEU A 166 -8.33 9.54 -2.48
C LEU A 166 -6.90 9.73 -1.96
N ASN A 167 -6.72 10.59 -0.96
CA ASN A 167 -5.41 10.90 -0.40
C ASN A 167 -5.39 10.60 1.10
N HIS A 168 -4.30 10.00 1.59
CA HIS A 168 -4.11 9.73 3.01
C HIS A 168 -3.07 10.66 3.62
N LYS A 169 -3.46 11.36 4.68
CA LYS A 169 -2.55 12.19 5.50
C LYS A 169 -2.65 11.73 6.94
N ALA A 170 -1.99 10.60 7.20
CA ALA A 170 -1.98 9.90 8.47
C ALA A 170 -1.39 10.72 9.62
N ASP A 171 -1.86 10.41 10.83
CA ASP A 171 -1.18 10.81 12.06
C ASP A 171 -0.06 9.81 12.42
N ASN A 172 1.18 10.16 12.11
CA ASN A 172 2.35 9.31 12.39
C ASN A 172 2.63 9.13 13.89
N THR A 173 1.91 9.83 14.78
CA THR A 173 2.05 9.64 16.24
C THR A 173 1.17 8.51 16.79
N LYS A 174 0.21 8.00 16.01
CA LYS A 174 -0.67 6.91 16.45
C LYS A 174 0.04 5.57 16.41
N SER A 175 -0.01 4.86 17.54
CA SER A 175 0.55 3.51 17.64
C SER A 175 -0.25 2.51 16.81
N ARG A 176 0.46 1.63 16.10
CA ARG A 176 -0.11 0.48 15.38
C ARG A 176 0.10 -0.84 16.13
N ALA A 177 0.50 -0.80 17.40
CA ALA A 177 0.82 -1.99 18.19
C ALA A 177 -0.35 -3.00 18.33
N SER A 178 -1.59 -2.58 18.09
CA SER A 178 -2.75 -3.47 18.11
C SER A 178 -2.86 -4.40 16.88
N TYR A 179 -2.09 -4.15 15.82
CA TYR A 179 -2.24 -4.87 14.54
C TYR A 179 -1.77 -6.32 14.65
N LEU A 180 -0.62 -6.55 15.27
CA LEU A 180 -0.05 -7.91 15.38
C LEU A 180 -0.98 -8.90 16.11
N PRO A 181 -1.52 -8.60 17.32
CA PRO A 181 -2.47 -9.50 17.97
C PRO A 181 -3.76 -9.74 17.17
N LEU A 182 -4.20 -8.75 16.37
CA LEU A 182 -5.38 -8.88 15.52
C LEU A 182 -5.10 -9.75 14.29
N LEU A 183 -3.89 -9.69 13.72
CA LEU A 183 -3.47 -10.58 12.65
C LEU A 183 -3.31 -12.03 13.13
N GLU A 184 -2.72 -12.24 14.31
CA GLU A 184 -2.65 -13.56 14.95
C GLU A 184 -4.05 -14.14 15.18
N LEU A 185 -4.98 -13.33 15.70
CA LEU A 185 -6.38 -13.73 15.86
C LEU A 185 -7.03 -14.07 14.52
N SER A 186 -6.75 -13.27 13.48
CA SER A 186 -7.31 -13.50 12.15
C SER A 186 -6.92 -14.87 11.60
N LEU A 187 -5.63 -15.21 11.66
CA LEU A 187 -5.15 -16.49 11.13
C LEU A 187 -5.61 -17.68 11.98
N LYS A 188 -5.79 -17.47 13.29
CA LYS A 188 -6.40 -18.47 14.18
C LYS A 188 -7.87 -18.74 13.81
N GLU A 189 -8.64 -17.72 13.48
CA GLU A 189 -10.05 -17.85 13.08
C GLU A 189 -10.19 -18.40 11.65
N ARG A 190 -9.25 -18.07 10.76
CA ARG A 190 -9.24 -18.48 9.35
C ARG A 190 -7.84 -18.89 8.90
N PRO A 191 -7.41 -20.14 9.17
CA PRO A 191 -6.06 -20.59 8.83
C PRO A 191 -5.75 -20.53 7.33
N ASN A 192 -6.75 -20.74 6.48
CA ASN A 192 -6.57 -20.75 5.03
C ASN A 192 -6.69 -19.36 4.37
N ASP A 193 -6.70 -18.27 5.15
CA ASP A 193 -6.70 -16.91 4.59
C ASP A 193 -5.27 -16.52 4.18
N ASP A 194 -4.99 -16.58 2.88
CA ASP A 194 -3.66 -16.29 2.36
C ASP A 194 -3.25 -14.83 2.59
N ARG A 195 -4.16 -13.89 2.32
CA ARG A 195 -3.89 -12.46 2.47
C ARG A 195 -3.43 -12.13 3.89
N ASN A 196 -4.15 -12.60 4.91
CA ASN A 196 -3.79 -12.31 6.30
C ASN A 196 -2.60 -13.14 6.80
N ALA A 197 -2.32 -14.31 6.21
CA ALA A 197 -1.05 -15.00 6.42
C ALA A 197 0.14 -14.15 5.89
N HIS A 198 0.02 -13.56 4.70
CA HIS A 198 1.01 -12.63 4.16
C HIS A 198 1.22 -11.41 5.09
N TYR A 199 0.13 -10.74 5.48
CA TYR A 199 0.19 -9.58 6.37
C TYR A 199 0.81 -9.93 7.73
N LEU A 200 0.46 -11.07 8.32
CA LEU A 200 1.04 -11.53 9.59
C LEU A 200 2.54 -11.78 9.47
N GLY A 201 2.97 -12.48 8.42
CA GLY A 201 4.39 -12.73 8.16
C GLY A 201 5.20 -11.44 7.99
N ARG A 202 4.65 -10.46 7.27
CA ARG A 202 5.25 -9.13 7.13
C ARG A 202 5.32 -8.39 8.47
N GLU A 203 4.26 -8.46 9.28
CA GLU A 203 4.22 -7.79 10.57
C GLU A 203 5.25 -8.39 11.55
N TYR A 204 5.43 -9.71 11.56
CA TYR A 204 6.53 -10.34 12.31
C TYR A 204 7.90 -9.84 11.85
N MET A 205 8.12 -9.67 10.54
CA MET A 205 9.38 -9.11 10.02
C MET A 205 9.61 -7.68 10.53
N PHE A 206 8.60 -6.81 10.51
CA PHE A 206 8.70 -5.45 11.05
C PHE A 206 9.00 -5.42 12.55
N ASN A 207 8.50 -6.40 13.30
CA ASN A 207 8.79 -6.60 14.71
C ASN A 207 10.12 -7.37 14.96
N ARG A 208 10.89 -7.66 13.89
CA ARG A 208 12.16 -8.39 13.94
C ARG A 208 12.06 -9.83 14.45
N GLU A 209 10.86 -10.39 14.44
CA GLU A 209 10.59 -11.81 14.75
C GLU A 209 10.86 -12.67 13.50
N TYR A 210 12.11 -12.64 13.02
CA TYR A 210 12.47 -13.15 11.69
C TYR A 210 12.13 -14.63 11.48
N ASP A 211 12.28 -15.47 12.51
CA ASP A 211 11.94 -16.90 12.38
C ASP A 211 10.44 -17.12 12.20
N LYS A 212 9.60 -16.42 12.99
CA LYS A 212 8.14 -16.46 12.81
C LYS A 212 7.71 -15.87 11.47
N ALA A 213 8.37 -14.80 11.03
CA ALA A 213 8.12 -14.22 9.72
C ALA A 213 8.39 -15.24 8.61
N ILE A 214 9.56 -15.89 8.63
CA ILE A 214 9.93 -16.92 7.64
C ILE A 214 8.94 -18.08 7.65
N GLU A 215 8.58 -18.61 8.83
CA GLU A 215 7.61 -19.69 8.99
C GLU A 215 6.25 -19.31 8.40
N THR A 216 5.72 -18.14 8.80
CA THR A 216 4.39 -17.66 8.39
C THR A 216 4.33 -17.34 6.89
N LEU A 217 5.39 -16.75 6.32
CA LEU A 217 5.45 -16.44 4.89
C LEU A 217 5.63 -17.70 4.04
N LYS A 218 6.38 -18.71 4.52
CA LYS A 218 6.42 -20.03 3.87
C LYS A 218 5.05 -20.72 3.93
N TYR A 219 4.33 -20.58 5.04
CA TYR A 219 2.97 -21.07 5.15
C TYR A 219 2.03 -20.39 4.14
N HIS A 220 2.07 -19.06 4.02
CA HIS A 220 1.35 -18.32 2.97
C HIS A 220 1.63 -18.88 1.57
N LEU A 221 2.90 -19.05 1.21
CA LEU A 221 3.31 -19.54 -0.11
C LEU A 221 2.82 -20.97 -0.41
N ALA A 222 2.53 -21.77 0.61
CA ALA A 222 2.02 -23.13 0.51
C ALA A 222 0.48 -23.21 0.45
N LEU A 223 -0.24 -22.13 0.75
CA LEU A 223 -1.69 -22.11 0.70
C LEU A 223 -2.19 -22.18 -0.76
N PRO A 224 -3.16 -23.06 -1.08
CA PRO A 224 -3.73 -23.15 -2.43
C PRO A 224 -4.44 -21.86 -2.89
N THR A 225 -4.88 -21.02 -1.97
CA THR A 225 -5.55 -19.74 -2.28
C THR A 225 -4.58 -18.61 -2.58
N ALA A 226 -3.32 -18.72 -2.14
CA ALA A 226 -2.24 -17.78 -2.43
C ALA A 226 -1.81 -17.90 -3.90
N THR A 227 -2.61 -17.33 -4.80
CA THR A 227 -2.45 -17.42 -6.26
C THR A 227 -1.97 -16.11 -6.90
N TRP A 228 -2.00 -15.00 -6.16
CA TRP A 228 -1.60 -13.70 -6.68
C TRP A 228 -0.08 -13.53 -6.68
N ALA A 229 0.52 -13.54 -7.87
CA ALA A 229 1.97 -13.58 -8.07
C ALA A 229 2.72 -12.42 -7.40
N GLU A 230 2.19 -11.20 -7.43
CA GLU A 230 2.84 -10.03 -6.81
C GLU A 230 2.91 -10.14 -5.28
N GLU A 231 1.89 -10.67 -4.61
CA GLU A 231 1.91 -10.87 -3.15
C GLU A 231 2.79 -12.07 -2.76
N ARG A 232 2.78 -13.13 -3.55
CA ARG A 232 3.71 -14.26 -3.39
C ARG A 232 5.16 -13.80 -3.55
N CYS A 233 5.45 -12.98 -4.56
CA CYS A 233 6.74 -12.34 -4.77
C CYS A 233 7.15 -11.48 -3.56
N ALA A 234 6.23 -10.69 -3.02
CA ALA A 234 6.48 -9.91 -1.80
C ALA A 234 6.78 -10.80 -0.59
N SER A 235 6.08 -11.93 -0.40
CA SER A 235 6.40 -12.90 0.66
C SER A 235 7.79 -13.50 0.49
N LEU A 236 8.18 -13.87 -0.73
CA LEU A 236 9.53 -14.37 -1.03
C LEU A 236 10.62 -13.32 -0.72
N ARG A 237 10.39 -12.06 -1.11
CA ARG A 237 11.26 -10.92 -0.77
C ARG A 237 11.37 -10.71 0.73
N PHE A 238 10.27 -10.77 1.49
CA PHE A 238 10.30 -10.61 2.94
C PHE A 238 11.05 -11.76 3.63
N ILE A 239 10.94 -13.00 3.13
CA ILE A 239 11.77 -14.11 3.57
C ILE A 239 13.25 -13.83 3.29
N ALA A 240 13.58 -13.36 2.08
CA ALA A 240 14.96 -13.01 1.72
C ALA A 240 15.54 -11.93 2.65
N LEU A 241 14.77 -10.88 2.94
CA LEU A 241 15.14 -9.84 3.90
C LEU A 241 15.36 -10.41 5.30
N CYS A 242 14.51 -11.31 5.77
CA CYS A 242 14.71 -11.99 7.07
C CYS A 242 16.04 -12.77 7.10
N TYR A 243 16.37 -13.53 6.05
CA TYR A 243 17.66 -14.22 5.96
C TYR A 243 18.84 -13.25 5.92
N LYS A 244 18.73 -12.16 5.15
CA LYS A 244 19.72 -11.09 5.10
C LYS A 244 19.97 -10.49 6.49
N TYR A 245 18.92 -10.15 7.24
CA TYR A 245 19.05 -9.62 8.60
C TYR A 245 19.65 -10.63 9.59
N LYS A 246 19.55 -11.93 9.31
CA LYS A 246 20.22 -13.00 10.06
C LYS A 246 21.65 -13.27 9.60
N GLY A 247 22.17 -12.52 8.61
CA GLY A 247 23.51 -12.72 8.03
C GLY A 247 23.63 -13.93 7.10
N LEU A 248 22.50 -14.50 6.66
CA LEU A 248 22.44 -15.69 5.80
C LEU A 248 22.31 -15.26 4.32
N TYR A 249 23.34 -14.59 3.80
CA TYR A 249 23.32 -13.92 2.49
C TYR A 249 23.02 -14.88 1.32
N ASN A 250 23.61 -16.08 1.29
CA ASN A 250 23.31 -17.08 0.25
C ASN A 250 21.81 -17.46 0.20
N LEU A 251 21.14 -17.56 1.35
CA LEU A 251 19.70 -17.83 1.41
C LEU A 251 18.88 -16.61 1.01
N ALA A 252 19.36 -15.40 1.31
CA ALA A 252 18.73 -14.18 0.84
C ALA A 252 18.77 -14.09 -0.70
N GLU A 253 19.93 -14.33 -1.32
CA GLU A 253 20.09 -14.39 -2.78
C GLU A 253 19.14 -15.43 -3.39
N GLU A 254 19.11 -16.65 -2.85
CA GLU A 254 18.21 -17.72 -3.31
C GLU A 254 16.73 -17.28 -3.32
N TYR A 255 16.26 -16.64 -2.24
CA TYR A 255 14.87 -16.23 -2.14
C TYR A 255 14.52 -15.01 -2.98
N PHE A 256 15.44 -14.07 -3.18
CA PHE A 256 15.24 -12.99 -4.15
C PHE A 256 15.17 -13.52 -5.59
N LEU A 257 16.01 -14.49 -5.95
CA LEU A 257 15.92 -15.15 -7.25
C LEU A 257 14.58 -15.88 -7.43
N LYS A 258 14.09 -16.57 -6.40
CA LYS A 258 12.72 -17.15 -6.41
C LYS A 258 11.65 -16.08 -6.59
N ALA A 259 11.78 -14.93 -5.93
CA ALA A 259 10.82 -13.83 -6.07
C ALA A 259 10.79 -13.30 -7.52
N ILE A 260 11.96 -13.17 -8.17
CA ILE A 260 12.05 -12.81 -9.59
C ILE A 260 11.37 -13.86 -10.47
N LEU A 261 11.58 -15.15 -10.20
CA LEU A 261 10.92 -16.23 -10.96
C LEU A 261 9.39 -16.23 -10.78
N GLU A 262 8.90 -15.89 -9.59
CA GLU A 262 7.48 -15.81 -9.27
C GLU A 262 6.81 -14.60 -9.97
N CYS A 263 7.50 -13.46 -10.07
CA CYS A 263 6.95 -12.23 -10.64
C CYS A 263 8.02 -11.38 -11.34
N ASN A 264 8.39 -11.79 -12.57
CA ASN A 264 9.47 -11.17 -13.36
C ASN A 264 9.09 -9.85 -14.04
N TYR A 265 7.84 -9.41 -13.94
CA TYR A 265 7.34 -8.17 -14.53
C TYR A 265 7.25 -7.01 -13.52
N THR A 266 7.76 -7.19 -12.31
CA THR A 266 7.87 -6.15 -11.27
C THR A 266 9.33 -5.85 -10.94
N ARG A 267 9.66 -4.61 -10.59
CA ARG A 267 11.06 -4.19 -10.35
C ARG A 267 11.56 -4.54 -8.96
N GLU A 268 10.63 -4.72 -8.04
CA GLU A 268 10.80 -4.87 -6.62
C GLU A 268 11.83 -5.94 -6.26
N ALA A 269 11.69 -7.17 -6.77
CA ALA A 269 12.61 -8.26 -6.44
C ALA A 269 14.01 -8.04 -7.01
N TYR A 270 14.11 -7.52 -8.23
CA TYR A 270 15.40 -7.16 -8.85
C TYR A 270 16.11 -6.05 -8.07
N PHE A 271 15.38 -5.01 -7.67
CA PHE A 271 15.93 -3.90 -6.91
C PHE A 271 16.57 -4.39 -5.61
N GLU A 272 15.87 -5.19 -4.81
CA GLU A 272 16.41 -5.70 -3.55
C GLU A 272 17.56 -6.69 -3.73
N LEU A 273 17.53 -7.52 -4.78
CA LEU A 273 18.66 -8.39 -5.14
C LEU A 273 19.89 -7.57 -5.54
N ALA A 274 19.72 -6.52 -6.33
CA ALA A 274 20.81 -5.65 -6.74
C ALA A 274 21.44 -4.91 -5.54
N LEU A 275 20.62 -4.52 -4.55
CA LEU A 275 21.12 -3.95 -3.31
C LEU A 275 21.90 -4.98 -2.47
N LEU A 276 21.46 -6.24 -2.43
CA LEU A 276 22.22 -7.32 -1.79
C LEU A 276 23.61 -7.45 -2.41
N TYR A 277 23.69 -7.52 -3.75
CA TYR A 277 24.98 -7.59 -4.46
C TYR A 277 25.85 -6.36 -4.26
N TYR A 278 25.25 -5.17 -4.18
CA TYR A 278 25.99 -3.96 -3.86
C TYR A 278 26.65 -4.04 -2.48
N GLU A 279 25.91 -4.49 -1.45
CA GLU A 279 26.42 -4.66 -0.09
C GLU A 279 27.53 -5.71 0.00
N GLU A 280 27.42 -6.79 -0.79
CA GLU A 280 28.46 -7.83 -0.89
C GLU A 280 29.63 -7.44 -1.81
N LYS A 281 29.62 -6.22 -2.37
CA LYS A 281 30.63 -5.70 -3.34
C LYS A 281 30.73 -6.52 -4.63
N GLU A 282 29.69 -7.27 -4.96
CA GLU A 282 29.51 -8.00 -6.21
C GLU A 282 29.01 -7.03 -7.31
N PHE A 283 29.81 -6.01 -7.62
CA PHE A 283 29.38 -4.87 -8.43
C PHE A 283 28.96 -5.24 -9.86
N LEU A 284 29.57 -6.26 -10.45
CA LEU A 284 29.15 -6.76 -11.77
C LEU A 284 27.75 -7.39 -11.70
N LYS A 285 27.47 -8.24 -10.69
CA LYS A 285 26.14 -8.82 -10.48
C LYS A 285 25.10 -7.72 -10.20
N CYS A 286 25.46 -6.73 -9.40
CA CYS A 286 24.63 -5.56 -9.11
C CYS A 286 24.24 -4.84 -10.40
N ALA A 287 25.21 -4.51 -11.26
CA ALA A 287 24.98 -3.81 -12.52
C ALA A 287 24.05 -4.60 -13.46
N VAL A 288 24.35 -5.88 -13.69
CA VAL A 288 23.52 -6.76 -14.55
C VAL A 288 22.09 -6.87 -14.03
N THR A 289 21.91 -6.98 -12.71
CA THR A 289 20.57 -7.10 -12.10
C THR A 289 19.74 -5.83 -12.31
N PHE A 290 20.35 -4.64 -12.18
CA PHE A 290 19.66 -3.39 -12.49
C PHE A 290 19.36 -3.23 -13.98
N GLU A 291 20.26 -3.66 -14.88
CA GLU A 291 19.98 -3.64 -16.32
C GLU A 291 18.77 -4.51 -16.70
N GLU A 292 18.66 -5.71 -16.11
CA GLU A 292 17.48 -6.55 -16.25
C GLU A 292 16.22 -5.88 -15.68
N MET A 293 16.31 -5.31 -14.48
CA MET A 293 15.22 -4.56 -13.86
C MET A 293 14.69 -3.44 -14.78
N PHE A 294 15.58 -2.70 -15.43
CA PHE A 294 15.20 -1.58 -16.29
C PHE A 294 14.50 -2.00 -17.58
N LYS A 295 14.48 -3.29 -17.94
CA LYS A 295 13.64 -3.78 -19.05
C LYS A 295 12.14 -3.67 -18.74
N ILE A 296 11.78 -3.62 -17.45
CA ILE A 296 10.41 -3.41 -16.99
C ILE A 296 10.08 -1.91 -17.07
N LYS A 297 9.17 -1.54 -17.97
CA LYS A 297 8.85 -0.12 -18.27
C LYS A 297 7.55 0.37 -17.66
N GLU A 298 6.70 -0.52 -17.18
CA GLU A 298 5.38 -0.18 -16.63
C GLU A 298 5.32 -0.47 -15.14
N ARG A 299 4.79 0.49 -14.38
CA ARG A 299 4.59 0.35 -12.94
C ARG A 299 3.15 -0.07 -12.65
N ALA A 300 2.98 -1.22 -12.01
CA ALA A 300 1.68 -1.65 -11.53
C ALA A 300 1.21 -0.76 -10.36
N LEU A 301 -0.07 -0.39 -10.35
CA LEU A 301 -0.69 0.39 -9.27
C LEU A 301 -1.29 -0.53 -8.20
N THR A 302 -0.45 -1.39 -7.63
CA THR A 302 -0.80 -2.31 -6.54
C THR A 302 -0.15 -1.84 -5.24
N TYR A 303 -0.70 -2.25 -4.09
CA TYR A 303 -0.14 -1.87 -2.79
C TYR A 303 1.27 -2.44 -2.52
N ILE A 304 1.68 -3.44 -3.32
CA ILE A 304 3.02 -4.02 -3.29
C ILE A 304 4.03 -3.13 -4.03
N SER A 305 3.58 -2.29 -4.98
CA SER A 305 4.51 -1.56 -5.83
C SER A 305 5.22 -0.42 -5.12
N SER A 306 6.54 -0.53 -5.02
CA SER A 306 7.38 0.42 -4.30
C SER A 306 7.84 1.56 -5.21
N PRO A 307 7.55 2.83 -4.86
CA PRO A 307 7.96 3.99 -5.68
C PRO A 307 9.48 4.13 -5.79
N VAL A 308 10.23 3.62 -4.81
CA VAL A 308 11.70 3.71 -4.80
C VAL A 308 12.34 3.02 -6.01
N CYS A 309 11.72 1.95 -6.53
CA CYS A 309 12.19 1.21 -7.71
C CYS A 309 12.03 1.99 -9.03
N TRP A 310 11.36 3.14 -8.96
CA TRP A 310 11.03 4.02 -10.09
C TRP A 310 11.59 5.44 -9.93
N GLY A 311 12.28 5.71 -8.83
CA GLY A 311 12.94 6.99 -8.57
C GLY A 311 14.41 7.03 -9.00
N SER A 312 15.18 7.94 -8.41
CA SER A 312 16.61 8.12 -8.67
C SER A 312 17.48 6.96 -8.16
N LEU A 313 17.03 6.27 -7.10
CA LEU A 313 17.87 5.34 -6.34
C LEU A 313 18.44 4.16 -7.17
N PRO A 314 17.68 3.50 -8.06
CA PRO A 314 18.23 2.44 -8.90
C PRO A 314 19.32 2.95 -9.86
N TYR A 315 19.16 4.16 -10.41
CA TYR A 315 20.17 4.77 -11.28
C TYR A 315 21.42 5.15 -10.50
N ASP A 316 21.28 5.66 -9.29
CA ASP A 316 22.38 5.96 -8.39
C ASP A 316 23.21 4.71 -8.07
N TYR A 317 22.58 3.63 -7.59
CA TYR A 317 23.29 2.38 -7.32
C TYR A 317 23.92 1.77 -8.58
N LEU A 318 23.24 1.81 -9.72
CA LEU A 318 23.81 1.35 -10.99
C LEU A 318 25.04 2.19 -11.39
N SER A 319 25.00 3.51 -11.18
CA SER A 319 26.14 4.39 -11.44
C SER A 319 27.36 4.02 -10.58
N LEU A 320 27.12 3.73 -9.30
CA LEU A 320 28.17 3.32 -8.36
C LEU A 320 28.70 1.92 -8.68
N ALA A 321 27.83 0.99 -9.08
CA ALA A 321 28.24 -0.34 -9.52
C ALA A 321 29.16 -0.24 -10.75
N TYR A 322 28.78 0.57 -11.74
CA TYR A 322 29.59 0.81 -12.93
C TYR A 322 30.93 1.48 -12.63
N TYR A 323 30.93 2.46 -11.73
CA TYR A 323 32.16 3.09 -11.25
C TYR A 323 33.13 2.07 -10.67
N ASN A 324 32.66 1.17 -9.80
CA ASN A 324 33.53 0.20 -9.12
C ASN A 324 34.09 -0.89 -10.06
N ILE A 325 33.47 -1.14 -11.22
CA ILE A 325 34.00 -2.07 -12.23
C ILE A 325 34.78 -1.37 -13.35
N GLY A 326 35.03 -0.06 -13.24
CA GLY A 326 35.83 0.72 -14.19
C GLY A 326 35.07 1.22 -15.44
N GLU A 327 33.76 1.02 -15.50
CA GLU A 327 32.90 1.43 -16.62
C GLU A 327 32.43 2.89 -16.45
N TYR A 328 33.39 3.82 -16.38
CA TYR A 328 33.12 5.22 -16.00
C TYR A 328 32.15 5.96 -16.93
N SER A 329 32.13 5.63 -18.22
CA SER A 329 31.17 6.21 -19.17
C SER A 329 29.73 5.83 -18.81
N LYS A 330 29.49 4.54 -18.50
CA LYS A 330 28.18 4.06 -18.05
C LYS A 330 27.81 4.61 -16.67
N ALA A 331 28.80 4.75 -15.78
CA ALA A 331 28.61 5.38 -14.48
C ALA A 331 28.09 6.82 -14.64
N LEU A 332 28.72 7.60 -15.53
CA LEU A 332 28.32 8.96 -15.84
C LEU A 332 26.87 9.03 -16.39
N THR A 333 26.52 8.19 -17.36
CA THR A 333 25.16 8.15 -17.91
C THR A 333 24.12 7.89 -16.83
N ASN A 334 24.37 6.94 -15.93
CA ASN A 334 23.40 6.58 -14.91
C ASN A 334 23.27 7.63 -13.80
N VAL A 335 24.36 8.28 -13.37
CA VAL A 335 24.23 9.37 -12.39
C VAL A 335 23.50 10.57 -12.98
N GLU A 336 23.62 10.83 -14.28
CA GLU A 336 22.84 11.87 -14.96
C GLU A 336 21.34 11.57 -14.98
N GLU A 337 20.94 10.31 -15.18
CA GLU A 337 19.53 9.91 -15.03
C GLU A 337 19.06 10.07 -13.57
N ALA A 338 19.90 9.72 -12.58
CA ALA A 338 19.57 9.90 -11.18
C ALA A 338 19.33 11.38 -10.81
N ILE A 339 20.14 12.31 -11.35
CA ILE A 339 20.01 13.76 -11.12
C ILE A 339 18.72 14.33 -11.71
N LYS A 340 18.21 13.78 -12.82
CA LYS A 340 16.90 14.20 -13.38
C LYS A 340 15.72 13.90 -12.44
N LEU A 341 15.91 12.97 -11.50
CA LEU A 341 14.88 12.46 -10.60
C LEU A 341 15.10 12.85 -9.14
N SER A 342 16.17 13.59 -8.82
CA SER A 342 16.56 13.92 -7.45
C SER A 342 17.52 15.10 -7.40
N ASP A 343 17.28 16.02 -6.47
CA ASP A 343 18.13 17.19 -6.21
C ASP A 343 19.26 16.92 -5.19
N ASP A 344 19.51 15.66 -4.82
CA ASP A 344 20.59 15.27 -3.90
C ASP A 344 21.97 15.74 -4.42
N GLU A 345 22.61 16.66 -3.69
CA GLU A 345 23.93 17.21 -3.98
C GLU A 345 25.03 16.13 -4.11
N ARG A 346 24.89 14.99 -3.42
CA ARG A 346 25.82 13.86 -3.56
C ARG A 346 25.85 13.34 -5.01
N LEU A 347 24.71 13.33 -5.72
CA LEU A 347 24.67 12.88 -7.11
C LEU A 347 25.46 13.81 -8.03
N LYS A 348 25.37 15.13 -7.80
CA LYS A 348 26.16 16.13 -8.54
C LYS A 348 27.65 15.97 -8.28
N ASN A 349 28.03 15.69 -7.04
CA ASN A 349 29.42 15.39 -6.67
C ASN A 349 29.92 14.10 -7.34
N ASN A 350 29.12 13.03 -7.35
CA ASN A 350 29.45 11.79 -8.05
C ASN A 350 29.67 12.02 -9.55
N LYS A 351 28.78 12.79 -10.20
CA LYS A 351 28.95 13.18 -11.60
C LYS A 351 30.28 13.86 -11.86
N GLN A 352 30.67 14.83 -11.02
CA GLN A 352 31.95 15.52 -11.18
C GLN A 352 33.14 14.57 -10.99
N ALA A 353 33.07 13.64 -10.03
CA ALA A 353 34.11 12.65 -9.82
C ALA A 353 34.27 11.72 -11.04
N PHE A 354 33.16 11.27 -11.64
CA PHE A 354 33.20 10.41 -12.82
C PHE A 354 33.73 11.14 -14.06
N LEU A 355 33.36 12.42 -14.25
CA LEU A 355 33.90 13.27 -15.31
C LEU A 355 35.41 13.44 -15.21
N ASN A 356 35.93 13.68 -14.00
CA ASN A 356 37.36 13.84 -13.78
C ASN A 356 38.14 12.57 -14.18
N LEU A 357 37.60 11.39 -13.87
CA LEU A 357 38.24 10.11 -14.23
C LEU A 357 38.25 9.84 -15.73
N LEU A 358 37.19 10.22 -16.44
CA LEU A 358 37.14 10.11 -17.90
C LEU A 358 38.16 11.04 -18.56
N ASN A 359 38.37 12.24 -18.01
CA ASN A 359 39.35 13.19 -18.53
C ASN A 359 40.81 12.79 -18.25
N THR A 360 41.07 11.98 -17.21
CA THR A 360 42.42 11.46 -16.91
C THR A 360 42.77 10.16 -17.63
N ASN A 361 41.77 9.45 -18.16
CA ASN A 361 41.95 8.17 -18.87
C ASN A 361 41.91 8.31 -20.41
N ASN A 362 41.68 9.53 -20.91
CA ASN A 362 41.88 9.93 -22.31
C ASN A 362 43.21 10.65 -22.45
#